data_AF-A0A661KSK6-F1
#
_entry.id   AF-A0A661KSK6-F1
#
_cell.length_a   1.000
_cell.length_b   1.000
_cell.length_c   1.000
_cell.angle_alpha   90.00
_cell.angle_beta   90.00
_cell.angle_gamma   90.00
#
_symmetry.space_group_name_H-M   'P 1'
#
loop_
_entity.id
_entity.type
_entity.pdbx_description
1 polymer ?
#
loop_
_entity_poly.entity_id
_entity_poly.type
_entity_poly.pdbx_seq_one_letter_code
_entity_poly.pdbx_strand_id
1 'polypeptide(L)' 'NGGFIVKLGSVPHPMEEKHYIEWIEVIATGKAYRQFLKPGEVASATFKIEAEKIIARGYCNLHGLWKAEG' A
#
# COMPACT_ATOMS: atom_id res chain seq x y z
N ASN A 1 19.82 -5.74 0.46
CA ASN A 1 19.22 -4.45 0.88
C ASN A 1 17.72 -4.63 0.99
N GLY A 2 17.25 -4.86 2.22
CA GLY A 2 15.87 -5.25 2.50
C GLY A 2 14.83 -4.16 2.22
N GLY A 3 13.60 -4.59 2.02
CA GLY A 3 12.46 -3.72 1.80
C GLY A 3 11.34 -4.43 1.05
N PHE A 4 10.14 -3.88 1.15
CA PHE A 4 8.93 -4.41 0.54
C PHE A 4 8.39 -3.43 -0.47
N ILE A 5 7.95 -3.93 -1.61
CA ILE A 5 7.16 -3.16 -2.58
C ILE A 5 5.75 -3.70 -2.51
N VAL A 6 4.82 -2.87 -2.03
CA VAL A 6 3.40 -3.20 -1.99
C VAL A 6 2.75 -2.62 -3.24
N LYS A 7 2.04 -3.46 -4.00
CA LYS A 7 1.27 -3.07 -5.19
C LYS A 7 -0.21 -3.36 -4.93
N LEU A 8 -1.10 -2.44 -5.30
CA LEU A 8 -2.53 -2.60 -5.10
C LEU A 8 -3.18 -3.20 -6.34
N GLY A 9 -3.49 -4.49 -6.24
CA GLY A 9 -4.12 -5.32 -7.27
C GLY A 9 -3.11 -6.18 -8.06
N SER A 10 -3.57 -7.34 -8.55
CA SER A 10 -2.84 -8.12 -9.56
C SER A 10 -2.82 -7.39 -10.91
N VAL A 11 -3.87 -6.61 -11.17
CA VAL A 11 -3.93 -5.55 -12.17
C VAL A 11 -3.81 -4.21 -11.42
N PRO A 12 -2.98 -3.26 -11.90
CA PRO A 12 -2.82 -1.97 -11.21
C PRO A 12 -4.18 -1.28 -11.00
N HIS A 13 -4.45 -0.92 -9.74
CA HIS A 13 -5.65 -0.16 -9.40
C HIS A 13 -5.65 1.22 -10.08
N PRO A 14 -6.82 1.75 -10.51
CA PRO A 14 -6.94 3.12 -11.00
C PRO A 14 -6.42 4.15 -10.00
N MET A 15 -5.85 5.24 -10.50
CA MET A 15 -5.34 6.35 -9.69
C MET A 15 -5.88 7.67 -10.24
N GLU A 16 -7.19 7.73 -10.48
CA GLU A 16 -7.87 8.90 -11.02
C GLU A 16 -8.42 9.78 -9.89
N GLU A 17 -8.67 11.07 -10.15
CA GLU A 17 -9.10 12.04 -9.12
C GLU A 17 -10.29 11.56 -8.27
N LYS A 18 -11.25 10.86 -8.88
CA LYS A 18 -12.45 10.36 -8.22
C LYS A 18 -12.33 8.90 -7.74
N HIS A 19 -11.27 8.21 -8.14
CA HIS A 19 -11.09 6.78 -7.83
C HIS A 19 -9.60 6.44 -7.76
N TYR A 20 -9.07 6.42 -6.54
CA TYR A 20 -7.65 6.17 -6.30
C TYR A 20 -7.41 5.49 -4.95
N ILE A 21 -6.19 4.99 -4.79
CA ILE A 21 -5.69 4.53 -3.49
C ILE A 21 -5.21 5.75 -2.71
N GLU A 22 -5.84 6.05 -1.59
CA GLU A 22 -5.46 7.19 -0.74
C GLU A 22 -4.15 6.93 0.00
N TRP A 23 -3.96 5.67 0.42
CA TRP A 23 -2.74 5.27 1.12
C TRP A 23 -2.50 3.78 1.03
N ILE A 24 -1.21 3.44 1.20
CA ILE A 24 -0.71 2.10 1.41
C ILE A 24 -0.02 2.07 2.76
N GLU A 25 -0.22 1.01 3.53
CA GLU A 25 0.40 0.84 4.82
C GLU A 25 1.03 -0.55 4.94
N VAL A 26 2.19 -0.59 5.59
CA VAL A 26 2.81 -1.83 6.05
C VAL A 26 2.86 -1.83 7.57
N ILE A 27 2.39 -2.93 8.18
CA ILE A 27 2.50 -3.19 9.60
C ILE A 27 3.50 -4.32 9.79
N ALA A 28 4.55 -4.06 10.55
CA ALA A 28 5.61 -5.02 10.84
C ALA A 28 6.23 -4.69 12.19
N THR A 29 6.64 -5.71 12.95
CA THR A 29 7.40 -5.56 14.21
C THR A 29 6.78 -4.56 15.21
N GLY A 30 5.44 -4.52 15.29
CA GLY A 30 4.69 -3.63 16.18
C GLY A 30 4.60 -2.17 15.71
N LYS A 31 5.05 -1.86 14.50
CA LYS A 31 5.02 -0.52 13.89
C LYS A 31 4.13 -0.51 12.66
N ALA A 32 3.54 0.65 12.36
CA ALA A 32 2.81 0.92 11.14
C ALA A 32 3.51 2.03 10.36
N TYR A 33 3.72 1.79 9.07
CA TYR A 33 4.34 2.72 8.13
C TYR A 33 3.34 3.00 7.03
N ARG A 34 2.93 4.26 6.86
CA ARG A 34 1.91 4.64 5.88
C ARG A 34 2.49 5.60 4.85
N GLN A 35 2.31 5.26 3.58
CA GLN A 35 2.55 6.14 2.45
C GLN A 35 1.19 6.61 1.92
N PHE A 36 0.94 7.91 1.99
CA PHE A 36 -0.18 8.52 1.27
C PHE A 36 0.16 8.65 -0.20
N LEU A 37 -0.83 8.43 -1.05
CA LEU A 37 -0.71 8.62 -2.48
C LEU A 37 -1.69 9.69 -2.94
N LYS A 38 -1.48 10.14 -4.17
CA LYS A 38 -2.33 11.12 -4.86
C LYS A 38 -2.82 10.56 -6.19
N PRO A 39 -3.94 11.06 -6.73
CA PRO A 39 -4.30 10.81 -8.12
C PRO A 39 -3.14 11.07 -9.07
N GLY A 40 -3.00 10.24 -10.11
CA GLY A 40 -1.94 10.25 -11.11
C GLY A 40 -0.67 9.49 -10.70
N GLU A 41 -0.50 9.13 -9.43
CA GLU A 41 0.64 8.33 -8.98
C GLU A 41 0.46 6.84 -9.30
N VAL A 42 1.54 6.06 -9.17
CA VAL A 42 1.45 4.60 -9.29
C VAL A 42 0.84 4.04 -8.00
N ALA A 43 -0.12 3.12 -8.11
CA ALA A 43 -0.77 2.42 -7.00
C ALA A 43 0.18 1.43 -6.28
N SER A 44 1.34 1.90 -5.85
CA SER A 44 2.37 1.12 -5.16
C SER A 44 3.23 1.99 -4.26
N ALA A 45 3.81 1.40 -3.23
CA ALA A 45 4.75 2.07 -2.33
C ALA A 45 5.90 1.14 -1.93
N THR A 46 7.09 1.72 -1.77
CA THR A 46 8.29 1.01 -1.31
C THR A 46 8.58 1.34 0.14
N PHE A 47 8.70 0.33 0.98
CA PHE A 47 9.02 0.45 2.40
C PHE A 47 10.38 -0.19 2.67
N LYS A 48 11.36 0.63 3.06
CA LYS A 48 12.70 0.17 3.45
C LYS A 48 12.70 -0.26 4.92
N ILE A 49 12.03 -1.36 5.19
CA ILE A 49 11.95 -1.97 6.53
C ILE A 49 12.58 -3.36 6.49
N GLU A 50 13.17 -3.76 7.61
CA GLU A 50 13.69 -5.12 7.82
C GLU A 50 12.70 -5.88 8.70
N ALA A 51 12.03 -6.86 8.12
CA ALA A 51 11.06 -7.73 8.78
C ALA A 51 10.96 -9.06 8.01
N GLU A 52 10.64 -10.15 8.70
CA GLU A 52 10.40 -11.46 8.06
C GLU A 52 8.96 -11.60 7.54
N LYS A 53 8.01 -10.97 8.22
CA LYS A 53 6.58 -11.01 7.90
C LYS A 53 5.99 -9.64 7.98
N ILE A 54 5.07 -9.35 7.08
CA ILE A 54 4.36 -8.08 7.06
C ILE A 54 2.87 -8.27 6.85
N ILE A 55 2.10 -7.29 7.33
CA ILE A 55 0.74 -7.06 6.88
C ILE A 55 0.76 -5.84 5.97
N ALA A 56 0.30 -5.99 4.74
CA ALA A 56 0.08 -4.88 3.82
C ALA A 56 -1.41 -4.50 3.82
N ARG A 57 -1.70 -3.21 3.90
CA ARG A 57 -3.03 -2.63 3.72
C ARG A 57 -3.02 -1.58 2.63
N GLY A 58 -4.12 -1.47 1.91
CA GLY A 58 -4.36 -0.32 1.04
C GLY A 58 -5.80 0.11 1.12
N TYR A 59 -6.02 1.41 0.96
CA TYR A 59 -7.34 2.00 1.09
C TYR A 59 -7.70 2.75 -0.18
N CYS A 60 -8.76 2.30 -0.83
CA CYS A 60 -9.38 3.01 -1.94
C CYS A 60 -10.46 3.94 -1.39
N ASN A 61 -10.51 5.17 -1.91
CA ASN A 61 -11.55 6.14 -1.54
C ASN A 61 -12.98 5.64 -1.81
N LEU A 62 -13.17 4.73 -2.78
CA LEU A 62 -14.47 4.15 -3.13
C LEU A 62 -14.71 2.75 -2.56
N HIS A 63 -13.67 1.91 -2.55
CA HIS A 63 -13.81 0.48 -2.21
C HIS A 63 -13.34 0.15 -0.79
N GLY A 64 -12.89 1.15 -0.03
CA GLY A 64 -12.48 1.01 1.34
C GLY A 64 -11.16 0.22 1.48
N LEU A 65 -11.06 -0.51 2.60
CA LEU A 65 -9.81 -1.12 3.06
C LEU A 65 -9.63 -2.55 2.54
N TRP A 66 -8.45 -2.84 2.00
CA TRP A 66 -7.97 -4.20 1.69
C TRP A 66 -6.76 -4.56 2.55
N LYS A 67 -6.55 -5.86 2.80
CA LYS A 67 -5.45 -6.41 3.58
C LYS A 67 -4.90 -7.68 2.92
N ALA A 68 -3.58 -7.84 2.94
CA ALA A 68 -2.89 -9.09 2.64
C ALA A 68 -1.73 -9.32 3.63
N GLU A 69 -1.28 -10.57 3.76
CA GLU A 69 -0.14 -10.97 4.57
C GLU A 69 0.95 -11.51 3.65
N GLY A 70 2.20 -11.16 3.94
CA GLY A 70 3.38 -11.54 3.16
C GLY A 70 4.50 -12.09 4.03
#